data_AF-A0A7V9ME21-F1
#
_entry.id   AF-A0A7V9ME21-F1
#
_cell.length_a   1.000
_cell.length_b   1.000
_cell.length_c   1.000
_cell.angle_alpha   90.00
_cell.angle_beta   90.00
_cell.angle_gamma   90.00
#
_symmetry.space_group_name_H-M   'P 1'
#
loop_
_entity.id
_entity.type
_entity.pdbx_description
1 polymer ?
#
loop_
_entity_poly.entity_id
_entity_poly.type
_entity_poly.pdbx_seq_one_letter_code
_entity_poly.pdbx_strand_id
1 'polypeptide(L)'
;VFALGLALLVAPLTGTVLAAAPDRNAGIASGVNNAVARAGSLLAVSALPAVVGLAGADYDRPAALSAGYQQAMWICVALLVGGGLTSYALIRNPSSAEPAPAAAG
;
A
#
# COMPACT_ATOMS: atom_id res chain seq x y z
N VAL A 1 2.16 11.59 13.59
CA VAL A 1 1.47 10.28 13.53
C VAL A 1 1.35 9.72 12.11
N PHE A 2 0.94 10.51 11.10
CA PHE A 2 0.85 10.05 9.70
C PHE A 2 2.18 9.51 9.15
N ALA A 3 3.28 10.25 9.32
CA ALA A 3 4.61 9.81 8.91
C ALA A 3 5.07 8.51 9.60
N LEU A 4 4.61 8.28 10.83
CA LEU A 4 4.89 7.05 11.58
C LEU A 4 4.11 5.87 10.97
N GLY A 5 2.85 6.09 10.59
CA GLY A 5 2.06 5.11 9.84
C GLY A 5 2.67 4.79 8.48
N LEU A 6 3.14 5.80 7.73
CA LEU A 6 3.85 5.59 6.47
C LEU A 6 5.14 4.78 6.69
N ALA A 7 5.93 5.10 7.70
CA ALA A 7 7.16 4.37 8.01
C ALA A 7 6.88 2.89 8.38
N LEU A 8 5.84 2.65 9.18
CA LEU A 8 5.43 1.30 9.58
C LEU A 8 4.88 0.46 8.42
N LEU A 9 4.29 1.08 7.40
CA LEU A 9 3.68 0.35 6.28
C LEU A 9 4.63 0.26 5.08
N VAL A 10 5.13 1.39 4.61
CA VAL A 10 5.82 1.49 3.31
C VAL A 10 7.18 0.79 3.33
N ALA A 11 7.98 1.02 4.37
CA ALA A 11 9.33 0.46 4.43
C ALA A 11 9.30 -1.09 4.54
N PRO A 12 8.51 -1.70 5.46
CA PRO A 12 8.38 -3.15 5.51
C PRO A 12 7.78 -3.74 4.23
N LEU A 13 6.69 -3.17 3.68
CA LEU A 13 6.07 -3.71 2.47
C LEU A 13 7.04 -3.71 1.29
N THR A 14 7.74 -2.60 1.06
CA THR A 14 8.75 -2.51 -0.02
C THR A 14 9.86 -3.54 0.19
N GLY A 15 10.34 -3.67 1.43
CA GLY A 15 11.34 -4.68 1.80
C GLY A 15 10.87 -6.10 1.50
N THR A 16 9.64 -6.45 1.88
CA THR A 16 9.08 -7.80 1.63
C THR A 16 8.95 -8.12 0.13
N VAL A 17 8.55 -7.14 -0.70
CA VAL A 17 8.43 -7.34 -2.15
C VAL A 17 9.80 -7.53 -2.80
N LEU A 18 10.79 -6.75 -2.38
CA LEU A 18 12.16 -6.89 -2.89
C LEU A 18 12.79 -8.21 -2.45
N ALA A 19 12.59 -8.62 -1.20
CA ALA A 19 13.11 -9.86 -0.63
C ALA A 19 12.44 -11.13 -1.23
N ALA A 20 11.26 -11.00 -1.83
CA ALA A 20 10.57 -12.12 -2.47
C ALA A 20 11.24 -12.57 -3.80
N ALA A 21 12.15 -11.77 -4.37
CA ALA A 21 12.86 -12.08 -5.60
C ALA A 21 14.34 -12.39 -5.33
N PRO A 22 14.99 -13.29 -6.11
CA PRO A 22 16.44 -13.45 -6.06
C PRO A 22 17.16 -12.13 -6.38
N ASP A 23 18.35 -11.90 -5.80
CA ASP A 23 19.09 -10.63 -5.94
C ASP A 23 19.28 -10.16 -7.40
N ARG A 24 19.53 -11.11 -8.31
CA ARG A 24 19.67 -10.84 -9.76
C ARG A 24 18.39 -10.23 -10.40
N ASN A 25 17.24 -10.39 -9.75
CA ASN A 25 15.93 -9.88 -10.17
C ASN A 25 15.45 -8.68 -9.33
N ALA A 26 16.25 -8.12 -8.42
CA ALA A 26 15.84 -7.02 -7.54
C ALA A 26 15.33 -5.79 -8.32
N GLY A 27 15.92 -5.49 -9.49
CA GLY A 27 15.44 -4.44 -10.38
C GLY A 27 14.03 -4.67 -10.91
N ILE A 28 13.69 -5.92 -11.24
CA ILE A 28 12.35 -6.31 -11.70
C ILE A 28 11.34 -6.18 -10.54
N ALA A 29 11.69 -6.66 -9.33
CA ALA A 29 10.84 -6.55 -8.15
C ALA A 29 10.53 -5.08 -7.82
N SER A 30 11.54 -4.20 -7.86
CA SER A 30 11.35 -2.76 -7.67
C SER A 30 10.49 -2.14 -8.77
N GLY A 31 10.70 -2.54 -10.03
CA GLY A 31 9.90 -2.10 -11.18
C GLY A 31 8.42 -2.44 -11.02
N VAL A 32 8.11 -3.68 -10.60
CA VAL A 32 6.74 -4.13 -10.31
C VAL A 32 6.14 -3.35 -9.15
N ASN A 33 6.86 -3.18 -8.03
CA ASN A 33 6.39 -2.39 -6.89
C ASN A 33 6.02 -0.95 -7.29
N ASN A 34 6.88 -0.30 -8.09
CA ASN A 34 6.62 1.05 -8.59
C ASN A 34 5.43 1.10 -9.56
N ALA A 35 5.29 0.11 -10.44
CA ALA A 35 4.15 0.02 -11.35
C ALA A 35 2.83 -0.12 -10.58
N VAL A 36 2.79 -1.00 -9.58
CA VAL A 36 1.63 -1.19 -8.70
C VAL A 36 1.30 0.08 -7.93
N ALA A 37 2.30 0.74 -7.33
CA ALA A 37 2.10 1.98 -6.59
C ALA A 37 1.49 3.09 -7.46
N ARG A 38 1.98 3.24 -8.69
CA ARG A 38 1.44 4.22 -9.65
C ARG A 38 0.04 3.85 -10.13
N ALA A 39 -0.21 2.59 -10.44
CA ALA A 39 -1.54 2.15 -10.83
C ALA A 39 -2.55 2.41 -9.69
N GLY A 40 -2.17 2.11 -8.44
CA GLY A 40 -2.97 2.39 -7.26
C GLY A 40 -3.26 3.88 -7.08
N SER A 41 -2.27 4.76 -7.25
CA SER A 41 -2.50 6.20 -7.15
C SER A 41 -3.39 6.75 -8.26
N LEU A 42 -3.23 6.27 -9.50
CA LEU A 42 -4.10 6.64 -10.61
C LEU A 42 -5.54 6.18 -10.39
N LEU A 43 -5.74 4.96 -9.90
CA LEU A 43 -7.07 4.46 -9.51
C LEU A 43 -7.67 5.30 -8.38
N ALA A 44 -6.89 5.62 -7.35
CA ALA A 44 -7.38 6.44 -6.24
C ALA A 44 -7.85 7.82 -6.72
N VAL A 45 -7.06 8.51 -7.55
CA VAL A 45 -7.39 9.85 -8.06
C VAL A 45 -8.56 9.82 -9.04
N SER A 46 -8.66 8.80 -9.88
CA SER A 46 -9.71 8.72 -10.92
C SER A 46 -11.05 8.17 -10.39
N ALA A 47 -11.03 7.22 -9.46
CA ALA A 47 -12.24 6.52 -9.01
C ALA A 47 -12.83 7.10 -7.72
N LEU A 48 -12.01 7.46 -6.72
CA LEU A 48 -12.54 7.87 -5.41
C LEU A 48 -13.49 9.06 -5.48
N PRO A 49 -13.21 10.15 -6.22
CA PRO A 49 -14.12 11.29 -6.28
C PRO A 49 -15.50 10.90 -6.82
N ALA A 50 -15.54 10.08 -7.87
CA ALA A 50 -16.78 9.58 -8.44
C ALA A 50 -17.54 8.67 -7.45
N VAL A 51 -16.84 7.81 -6.72
CA VAL A 51 -17.43 6.91 -5.72
C VAL A 51 -18.07 7.67 -4.56
N VAL A 52 -17.49 8.80 -4.15
CA VAL A 52 -18.05 9.66 -3.08
C VAL A 52 -19.01 10.74 -3.61
N GLY A 53 -19.34 10.70 -4.91
CA GLY A 53 -20.30 11.61 -5.52
C GLY A 53 -19.81 13.05 -5.71
N LEU A 54 -18.51 13.30 -5.73
CA LEU A 54 -17.93 14.63 -6.00
C LEU A 54 -17.83 14.88 -7.51
N ALA A 55 -18.50 15.94 -8.00
CA ALA A 55 -18.45 16.33 -9.41
C ALA A 55 -18.59 17.86 -9.63
N GLY A 56 -18.04 18.36 -10.74
CA GLY A 56 -18.31 19.72 -11.24
C GLY A 56 -18.18 20.83 -10.19
N ALA A 57 -19.28 21.55 -9.93
CA ALA A 57 -19.29 22.69 -9.01
C ALA A 57 -19.19 22.31 -7.52
N ASP A 58 -19.22 21.02 -7.18
CA ASP A 58 -19.10 20.57 -5.79
C ASP A 58 -17.70 20.78 -5.21
N TYR A 59 -16.68 20.86 -6.08
CA TYR A 59 -15.32 21.22 -5.68
C TYR A 59 -15.21 22.64 -5.11
N ASP A 60 -16.13 23.54 -5.50
CA ASP A 60 -16.18 24.92 -5.00
C ASP A 60 -17.01 25.06 -3.70
N ARG A 61 -17.64 23.97 -3.23
CA ARG A 61 -18.46 23.96 -2.01
C ARG A 61 -17.70 23.29 -0.86
N PRO A 62 -17.23 24.04 0.16
CA PRO A 62 -16.42 23.48 1.25
C PRO A 62 -17.10 22.33 2.01
N ALA A 63 -18.42 22.41 2.20
CA ALA A 63 -19.19 21.38 2.90
C ALA A 63 -19.27 20.07 2.11
N ALA A 64 -19.50 20.14 0.79
CA ALA A 64 -19.57 18.97 -0.08
C ALA A 64 -18.19 18.29 -0.19
N LEU A 65 -17.14 19.10 -0.41
CA LEU A 65 -15.77 18.63 -0.47
C LEU A 65 -15.36 17.91 0.82
N SER A 66 -15.63 18.51 1.98
CA SER A 66 -15.28 17.93 3.29
C SER A 66 -15.99 16.59 3.54
N ALA A 67 -17.29 16.51 3.24
CA ALA A 67 -18.07 15.28 3.38
C ALA A 67 -17.56 14.18 2.45
N GLY A 68 -17.27 14.50 1.18
CA GLY A 68 -16.70 13.57 0.21
C GLY A 68 -15.31 13.08 0.63
N TYR A 69 -14.44 13.96 1.14
CA TYR A 69 -13.14 13.58 1.69
C TYR A 69 -13.26 12.62 2.88
N GLN A 70 -14.20 12.88 3.81
CA GLN A 70 -14.42 12.00 4.96
C GLN A 70 -14.90 10.61 4.52
N GLN A 71 -15.81 10.55 3.56
CA GLN A 71 -16.26 9.29 2.96
C GLN A 71 -15.12 8.55 2.25
N ALA A 72 -14.29 9.27 1.49
CA ALA A 72 -13.13 8.69 0.80
C ALA A 72 -12.13 8.10 1.81
N MET A 73 -11.88 8.77 2.93
CA MET A 73 -11.02 8.27 4.00
C MET A 73 -11.58 6.98 4.62
N TRP A 74 -12.89 6.88 4.83
CA TRP A 74 -13.51 5.63 5.30
C TRP A 74 -13.37 4.47 4.31
N ILE A 75 -13.46 4.75 3.01
CA ILE A 75 -13.19 3.76 1.96
C ILE A 75 -11.73 3.30 2.05
N CYS A 76 -10.78 4.22 2.16
CA CYS A 76 -9.36 3.89 2.35
C CYS A 76 -9.14 3.02 3.60
N VAL A 77 -9.78 3.35 4.72
CA VAL A 77 -9.72 2.54 5.95
C VAL A 77 -10.24 1.13 5.69
N ALA A 78 -11.40 0.99 5.04
CA ALA A 78 -11.97 -0.32 4.72
C ALA A 78 -11.04 -1.14 3.80
N LEU A 79 -10.42 -0.50 2.79
CA LEU A 79 -9.46 -1.14 1.90
C LEU A 79 -8.19 -1.59 2.63
N LEU A 80 -7.63 -0.74 3.50
CA LEU A 80 -6.45 -1.08 4.30
C LEU A 80 -6.74 -2.24 5.26
N VAL A 81 -7.88 -2.19 5.95
CA VAL A 81 -8.32 -3.25 6.87
C VAL A 81 -8.55 -4.55 6.10
N GLY A 82 -9.28 -4.51 4.98
CA GLY A 82 -9.53 -5.67 4.14
C GLY A 82 -8.24 -6.29 3.58
N GLY A 83 -7.32 -5.47 3.07
CA GLY A 83 -6.00 -5.90 2.60
C GLY A 83 -5.14 -6.50 3.72
N GLY A 84 -5.18 -5.89 4.91
CA GLY A 84 -4.49 -6.38 6.11
C GLY A 84 -5.03 -7.73 6.58
N LEU A 85 -6.35 -7.90 6.66
CA LEU A 85 -6.98 -9.18 7.02
C LEU A 85 -6.67 -10.27 5.99
N THR A 86 -6.75 -9.93 4.71
CA THR A 86 -6.44 -10.88 3.62
C THR A 86 -4.98 -11.31 3.72
N SER A 87 -4.05 -10.36 3.92
CA SER A 87 -2.63 -10.66 4.10
C SER A 87 -2.39 -11.52 5.34
N TYR A 88 -3.03 -11.18 6.47
CA TYR A 88 -2.94 -11.96 7.70
C TYR A 88 -3.43 -13.40 7.53
N ALA A 89 -4.51 -13.60 6.78
CA ALA A 89 -5.09 -14.92 6.55
C ALA A 89 -4.31 -15.76 5.50
N LEU A 90 -3.74 -15.13 4.47
CA LEU A 90 -3.13 -15.83 3.33
C LEU A 90 -1.61 -15.98 3.44
N ILE A 91 -0.90 -15.05 4.09
CA ILE A 91 0.57 -15.12 4.17
C ILE A 91 0.97 -16.24 5.12
N ARG A 92 1.68 -17.23 4.58
CA ARG A 92 2.33 -18.30 5.36
C ARG A 92 3.82 -18.02 5.41
N ASN A 93 4.35 -17.86 6.63
CA ASN A 93 5.76 -17.58 6.80
C ASN A 93 6.57 -18.87 6.67
N PRO A 94 7.58 -18.96 5.79
CA PRO A 94 8.54 -20.07 5.83
C PRO A 94 9.33 -20.03 7.14
N SER A 95 9.53 -21.18 7.77
CA SER A 95 10.36 -21.31 8.97
C SER A 95 11.76 -20.76 8.71
N SER A 96 12.24 -19.89 9.59
CA SER A 96 13.55 -19.23 9.51
C SER A 96 14.62 -20.18 8.98
N ALA A 97 15.20 -19.84 7.82
CA ALA A 97 16.41 -20.50 7.36
C ALA A 97 17.48 -20.27 8.43
N GLU A 98 18.07 -21.38 8.87
CA GLU A 98 19.11 -21.50 9.88
C GLU A 98 20.23 -20.46 9.64
N PRO A 99 20.77 -19.79 10.68
CA PRO A 99 21.88 -18.87 10.51
C PRO A 99 23.05 -19.59 9.84
N ALA A 100 23.51 -19.09 8.69
CA ALA A 100 24.70 -19.61 8.03
C ALA A 100 25.88 -19.57 9.02
N PRO A 101 26.66 -20.66 9.18
CA PRO A 101 27.73 -20.73 10.16
C PRO A 101 28.76 -19.63 9.89
N ALA A 102 29.12 -18.92 10.97
CA ALA A 102 30.16 -17.90 10.93
C ALA A 102 31.43 -18.49 10.32
N ALA A 103 31.88 -17.90 9.21
CA ALA A 103 33.16 -18.24 8.61
C ALA A 103 34.26 -17.90 9.63
N ALA A 104 34.81 -18.92 10.26
CA ALA A 104 36.09 -18.85 10.94
C ALA A 104 37.20 -18.78 9.88
N GLY A 105 38.00 -17.72 9.91
CA GLY A 105 39.14 -17.51 9.04
C GLY A 105 39.78 -16.15 9.29
#